data_AF-A0A1B6HRC5-F1
#
_entry.id   AF-A0A1B6HRC5-F1
#
_cell.length_a   1.000
_cell.length_b   1.000
_cell.length_c   1.000
_cell.angle_alpha   90.00
_cell.angle_beta   90.00
_cell.angle_gamma   90.00
#
_symmetry.space_group_name_H-M   'P 1'
#
loop_
_entity.id
_entity.type
_entity.pdbx_description
1 polymer ?
#
loop_
_entity_poly.entity_id
_entity_poly.type
_entity_poly.pdbx_seq_one_letter_code
_entity_poly.pdbx_strand_id
1 'polypeptide(L)'
;RTALSRFCTSAITTAPPGHAETCLLCLTNLGDVIVLNLPELRRQINAAVIRREDINGISSLVFTREGEALYLHSSSELQRISLSAVRTTVAHCALVLPAHARTVQTQDTSDDQSSSDREVRENGLPEADLTCNHLDLSSVGDITIDSV
;
A
#
# COMPACT_ATOMS: atom_id res chain seq x y z
N ARG A 1 10.93 15.82 -17.37
CA ARG A 1 12.14 15.10 -16.87
C ARG A 1 12.11 13.70 -17.48
N THR A 2 13.24 13.10 -17.84
CA THR A 2 13.26 11.78 -18.49
C THR A 2 14.33 10.87 -17.90
N ALA A 3 14.13 9.56 -17.97
CA ALA A 3 15.10 8.56 -17.53
C ALA A 3 14.96 7.24 -18.29
N LEU A 4 16.05 6.49 -18.41
CA LEU A 4 16.00 5.11 -18.89
C LEU A 4 15.81 4.17 -17.70
N SER A 5 14.92 3.21 -17.87
CA SER A 5 14.65 2.19 -16.85
C SER A 5 14.56 0.81 -17.46
N ARG A 6 14.98 -0.19 -16.69
CA ARG A 6 14.85 -1.60 -17.02
C ARG A 6 13.59 -2.18 -16.39
N PHE A 7 12.71 -2.72 -17.21
CA PHE A 7 11.53 -3.47 -16.80
C PHE A 7 11.80 -4.95 -16.99
N CYS A 8 11.47 -5.77 -15.99
CA CYS A 8 11.58 -7.23 -16.05
C CYS A 8 10.19 -7.85 -15.97
N THR A 9 10.01 -9.04 -16.54
CA THR A 9 8.80 -9.83 -16.35
C THR A 9 8.95 -10.80 -15.17
N SER A 10 7.88 -10.98 -14.40
CA SER A 10 7.80 -12.06 -13.41
C SER A 10 7.53 -13.39 -14.11
N ALA A 11 7.92 -14.51 -13.50
CA ALA A 11 7.64 -15.86 -14.01
C ALA A 11 6.13 -16.20 -14.10
N ILE A 12 5.25 -15.33 -13.60
CA ILE A 12 3.79 -15.48 -13.61
C ILE A 12 3.17 -14.95 -14.92
N THR A 13 3.92 -14.21 -15.75
CA THR A 13 3.38 -13.66 -17.00
C THR A 13 3.52 -14.67 -18.15
N THR A 14 2.73 -14.49 -19.22
CA THR A 14 2.82 -15.29 -20.45
C THR A 14 4.11 -15.04 -21.25
N ALA A 15 4.94 -14.08 -20.83
CA ALA A 15 6.23 -13.81 -21.42
C ALA A 15 7.30 -14.77 -20.85
N PRO A 16 8.37 -15.09 -21.60
CA PRO A 16 9.42 -15.96 -21.12
C PRO A 16 10.01 -15.43 -19.80
N PRO A 17 10.23 -16.30 -18.80
CA PRO A 17 10.84 -15.89 -17.54
C PRO A 17 12.22 -15.30 -17.80
N GLY A 18 12.50 -14.12 -17.23
CA GLY A 18 13.76 -13.41 -17.40
C GLY A 18 13.81 -12.44 -18.57
N HIS A 19 12.68 -12.16 -19.25
CA HIS A 19 12.60 -11.09 -20.23
C HIS A 19 12.81 -9.73 -19.56
N ALA A 20 13.68 -8.91 -20.12
CA ALA A 20 13.94 -7.56 -19.63
C ALA A 20 14.06 -6.56 -20.79
N GLU A 21 13.29 -5.48 -20.70
CA GLU A 21 13.26 -4.40 -21.69
C GLU A 21 13.77 -3.11 -21.06
N THR A 22 14.42 -2.27 -21.88
CA THR A 22 14.75 -0.91 -21.48
C THR A 22 13.76 0.05 -22.12
N CYS A 23 13.08 0.83 -21.30
CA CYS A 23 12.10 1.81 -21.75
C CYS A 23 12.51 3.22 -21.29
N LEU A 24 11.97 4.22 -22.00
CA LEU A 24 12.13 5.63 -21.66
C LEU A 24 10.94 6.10 -20.82
N LEU A 25 11.23 6.61 -19.62
CA LEU A 25 10.26 7.25 -18.73
C LEU A 25 10.27 8.74 -18.96
N CYS A 26 9.09 9.34 -19.02
CA CYS A 26 8.90 10.77 -19.22
C CYS A 26 7.89 11.33 -18.22
N LEU A 27 8.30 12.31 -17.42
CA LEU A 27 7.39 13.15 -16.63
C LEU A 27 6.97 14.36 -17.47
N THR A 28 5.66 14.55 -17.60
CA THR A 28 5.03 15.70 -18.25
C THR A 28 4.80 16.85 -17.25
N ASN A 29 4.50 18.05 -17.76
CA ASN A 29 4.11 19.20 -16.95
C ASN A 29 2.68 19.11 -16.39
N LEU A 30 1.91 18.08 -16.79
CA LEU A 30 0.59 17.81 -16.21
C LEU A 30 0.68 16.89 -14.99
N GLY A 31 1.87 16.35 -14.70
CA GLY A 31 2.10 15.37 -13.63
C GLY A 31 1.87 13.92 -14.06
N ASP A 32 1.66 13.67 -15.35
CA ASP A 32 1.61 12.33 -15.91
C ASP A 32 3.02 11.77 -16.13
N VAL A 33 3.20 10.48 -15.82
CA VAL A 33 4.37 9.69 -16.21
C VAL A 33 4.02 8.75 -17.36
N ILE A 34 4.81 8.87 -18.43
CA ILE A 34 4.66 8.09 -19.65
C ILE A 34 5.81 7.09 -19.75
N VAL A 35 5.50 5.84 -20.12
CA VAL A 35 6.49 4.82 -20.49
C VAL A 35 6.47 4.63 -22.00
N LEU A 36 7.61 4.84 -22.64
CA LEU A 36 7.82 4.66 -24.07
C LEU A 36 8.75 3.48 -24.32
N ASN A 37 8.39 2.57 -25.22
CA ASN A 37 9.26 1.48 -25.62
C ASN A 37 10.47 2.00 -26.43
N LEU A 38 11.53 1.21 -26.52
CA LEU A 38 12.67 1.49 -27.38
C LEU A 38 12.89 0.32 -28.34
N PRO A 39 13.32 0.58 -29.59
CA PRO A 39 13.66 1.90 -30.16
C PRO A 39 12.47 2.70 -30.72
N GLU A 40 11.26 2.14 -30.80
CA GLU A 40 10.16 2.75 -31.58
C GLU A 40 9.47 3.94 -30.90
N LEU A 41 9.77 4.24 -29.64
CA LEU A 41 9.16 5.33 -28.85
C LEU A 41 7.63 5.28 -28.81
N ARG A 42 7.05 4.08 -28.93
CA ARG A 42 5.62 3.84 -28.77
C ARG A 42 5.26 3.90 -27.31
N ARG A 43 4.19 4.63 -27.01
CA ARG A 43 3.64 4.73 -25.66
C ARG A 43 3.03 3.40 -25.21
N GLN A 44 3.59 2.83 -24.15
CA GLN A 44 3.08 1.63 -23.49
C GLN A 44 2.12 1.99 -22.34
N ILE A 45 2.50 2.96 -21.51
CA ILE A 45 1.76 3.35 -20.31
C ILE A 45 1.63 4.87 -20.26
N ASN A 46 0.49 5.35 -19.79
CA ASN A 46 0.29 6.73 -19.33
C ASN A 46 -0.37 6.70 -17.95
N ALA A 47 0.32 7.19 -16.93
CA ALA A 47 -0.15 7.19 -15.55
C ALA A 47 -0.21 8.62 -15.02
N ALA A 48 -1.37 9.04 -14.52
CA ALA A 48 -1.52 10.29 -13.78
C ALA A 48 -0.95 10.10 -12.37
N VAL A 49 0.23 10.68 -12.10
CA VAL A 49 0.98 10.45 -10.86
C VAL A 49 0.84 11.63 -9.91
N ILE A 50 0.98 12.84 -10.44
CA ILE A 50 0.97 14.09 -9.68
C ILE A 50 -0.12 14.98 -10.28
N ARG A 51 -0.85 15.72 -9.45
CA ARG A 51 -1.81 16.70 -9.97
C ARG A 51 -1.05 17.86 -10.62
N ARG A 52 -1.60 18.44 -11.68
CA ARG A 52 -0.94 19.52 -12.46
C ARG A 52 -0.58 20.73 -11.59
N GLU A 53 -1.41 21.04 -10.61
CA GLU A 53 -1.22 22.16 -9.69
C GLU A 53 -0.09 21.93 -8.67
N ASP A 54 0.36 20.69 -8.47
CA ASP A 54 1.45 20.37 -7.54
C ASP A 54 2.81 20.52 -8.22
N ILE A 55 3.24 21.78 -8.34
CA ILE A 55 4.52 22.16 -8.95
C ILE A 55 5.71 21.60 -8.15
N ASN A 56 5.56 21.44 -6.83
CA ASN A 56 6.62 20.91 -5.97
C ASN A 56 6.78 19.40 -6.18
N GLY A 57 5.69 18.65 -6.28
CA GLY A 57 5.72 17.25 -6.66
C GLY A 57 6.37 17.05 -8.04
N ILE A 58 5.93 17.81 -9.05
CA ILE A 58 6.47 17.71 -10.42
C ILE A 58 7.98 18.06 -10.46
N SER A 59 8.38 19.12 -9.77
CA SER A 59 9.78 19.57 -9.75
C SER A 59 10.68 18.73 -8.86
N SER A 60 10.15 17.95 -7.93
CA SER A 60 10.94 17.07 -7.07
C SER A 60 11.09 15.64 -7.63
N LEU A 61 10.22 15.20 -8.55
CA LEU A 61 10.17 13.80 -8.99
C LEU A 61 11.48 13.26 -9.59
N VAL A 62 12.06 12.22 -9.03
CA VAL A 62 13.24 11.52 -9.57
C VAL A 62 12.86 10.09 -9.94
N PHE A 63 13.34 9.64 -11.12
CA PHE A 63 13.17 8.26 -11.57
C PHE A 63 14.31 7.37 -11.05
N THR A 64 13.99 6.11 -10.78
CA THR A 64 14.96 5.05 -10.52
C THR A 64 15.26 4.25 -11.80
N ARG A 65 16.28 3.39 -11.77
CA ARG A 65 16.64 2.54 -12.92
C ARG A 65 15.70 1.35 -13.07
N GLU A 66 14.81 1.13 -12.10
CA GLU A 66 14.02 -0.09 -11.95
C GLU A 66 12.52 0.14 -12.04
N GLY A 67 12.15 1.26 -12.65
CA GLY A 67 10.79 1.57 -13.03
C GLY A 67 9.99 2.21 -11.90
N GLU A 68 10.66 2.79 -10.91
CA GLU A 68 10.03 3.55 -9.83
C GLU A 68 10.30 5.04 -10.00
N ALA A 69 9.51 5.85 -9.30
CA ALA A 69 9.80 7.26 -9.11
C ALA A 69 9.52 7.67 -7.66
N LEU A 70 10.21 8.69 -7.20
CA LEU A 70 9.98 9.31 -5.90
C LEU A 70 9.79 10.81 -6.07
N TYR A 71 8.83 11.39 -5.37
CA TYR A 71 8.60 12.83 -5.34
C TYR A 71 8.23 13.28 -3.92
N LEU A 72 8.33 14.57 -3.64
CA LEU A 72 7.88 15.16 -2.38
C LEU A 72 6.36 15.28 -2.38
N HIS A 73 5.70 14.50 -1.53
CA HIS A 73 4.27 14.64 -1.25
C HIS A 73 4.01 15.82 -0.31
N SER A 74 4.96 16.07 0.60
CA SER A 74 5.04 17.28 1.42
C SER A 74 6.51 17.69 1.58
N SER A 75 6.80 18.78 2.29
CA SER A 75 8.19 19.19 2.57
C SER A 75 9.01 18.14 3.34
N SER A 76 8.32 17.21 4.01
CA SER A 76 8.92 16.24 4.93
C SER A 76 8.57 14.79 4.57
N GLU A 77 7.81 14.57 3.49
CA GLU A 77 7.32 13.24 3.10
C GLU A 77 7.62 12.98 1.63
N LEU A 78 8.24 11.83 1.37
CA LEU A 78 8.44 11.31 0.03
C LEU A 78 7.36 10.27 -0.29
N GLN A 79 6.78 10.39 -1.47
CA GLN A 79 5.92 9.36 -2.03
C GLN A 79 6.66 8.62 -3.12
N ARG A 80 6.63 7.29 -3.01
CA ARG A 80 7.17 6.37 -4.02
C ARG A 80 6.03 5.85 -4.89
N ILE A 81 6.28 5.80 -6.18
CA ILE A 81 5.44 5.13 -7.15
C ILE A 81 6.23 4.06 -7.89
N SER A 82 5.59 2.94 -8.21
CA SER A 82 6.17 1.91 -9.06
C SER A 82 5.35 1.77 -10.34
N LEU A 83 6.05 1.77 -11.46
CA LEU A 83 5.54 1.44 -12.79
C LEU A 83 5.98 0.01 -13.18
N SER A 84 6.78 -0.65 -12.35
CA SER A 84 7.33 -1.98 -12.59
C SER A 84 6.36 -3.06 -12.11
N ALA A 85 6.16 -4.09 -12.93
CA ALA A 85 5.32 -5.24 -12.58
C ALA A 85 5.97 -6.19 -11.55
N VAL A 86 7.28 -6.03 -11.29
CA VAL A 86 8.06 -6.96 -10.45
C VAL A 86 8.56 -6.29 -9.17
N ARG A 87 8.62 -4.95 -9.14
CA ARG A 87 9.05 -4.22 -7.96
C ARG A 87 7.89 -3.46 -7.36
N THR A 88 7.48 -3.88 -6.18
CA THR A 88 6.52 -3.13 -5.36
C THR A 88 7.12 -2.98 -3.97
N THR A 89 7.21 -1.74 -3.50
CA THR A 89 7.59 -1.46 -2.12
C THR A 89 6.30 -1.41 -1.30
N VAL A 90 6.10 -2.39 -0.42
CA VAL A 90 4.97 -2.43 0.52
C VAL A 90 5.47 -2.69 1.94
N ALA A 91 4.79 -2.13 2.93
CA ALA A 91 5.07 -2.42 4.32
C ALA A 91 4.53 -3.81 4.67
N HIS A 92 5.41 -4.72 5.08
CA HIS A 92 5.04 -6.01 5.64
C HIS A 92 5.35 -5.99 7.14
N CYS A 93 4.32 -5.89 7.97
CA CYS A 93 4.46 -5.91 9.42
C CYS A 93 3.35 -6.73 10.06
N ALA A 94 3.67 -7.37 11.19
CA ALA A 94 2.72 -8.06 12.04
C ALA A 94 2.91 -7.57 13.48
N LEU A 95 1.80 -7.22 14.15
CA LEU A 95 1.79 -6.84 15.56
C LEU A 95 1.22 -8.01 16.36
N VAL A 96 2.09 -8.73 17.09
CA VAL A 96 1.63 -9.82 17.97
C VAL A 96 1.15 -9.20 19.27
N LEU A 97 -0.18 -9.17 19.46
CA LEU A 97 -0.80 -8.64 20.66
C LEU A 97 -0.86 -9.72 21.75
N PRO A 98 -0.53 -9.40 23.02
CA PRO A 98 -0.78 -10.29 24.14
C PRO A 98 -2.28 -10.53 24.32
N ALA A 99 -2.66 -11.65 24.96
CA ALA A 99 -4.06 -12.08 25.07
C ALA A 99 -5.01 -11.01 25.64
N HIS A 100 -4.56 -10.22 26.60
CA HIS A 100 -5.35 -9.16 27.24
C HIS A 100 -5.51 -7.89 26.40
N ALA A 101 -4.73 -7.74 25.32
CA ALA A 101 -4.75 -6.57 24.42
C ALA A 101 -5.52 -6.85 23.12
N ARG A 102 -6.05 -8.07 22.94
CA ARG A 102 -6.94 -8.41 21.85
C ARG A 102 -8.36 -8.01 22.25
N THR A 103 -8.94 -7.03 21.58
CA THR A 103 -10.34 -6.64 21.80
C THR A 103 -11.23 -7.84 21.49
N VAL A 104 -11.88 -8.40 22.50
CA VAL A 104 -12.93 -9.39 22.31
C VAL A 104 -14.10 -8.62 21.73
N GLN A 105 -14.40 -8.80 20.44
CA GLN A 105 -15.68 -8.35 19.89
C GLN A 105 -16.75 -9.20 20.56
N THR A 106 -17.36 -8.71 21.64
CA THR A 106 -18.60 -9.25 22.16
C THR A 106 -19.64 -9.02 21.08
N GLN A 107 -19.98 -10.08 20.32
CA GLN A 107 -21.20 -10.06 19.52
C GLN A 107 -22.34 -9.93 20.52
N ASP A 108 -23.00 -8.77 20.57
CA ASP A 108 -24.27 -8.59 21.26
C ASP A 108 -25.31 -9.44 20.52
N THR A 109 -25.36 -10.74 20.83
CA THR A 109 -26.55 -11.54 20.59
C THR A 109 -27.58 -11.14 21.64
N SER A 110 -28.43 -10.20 21.27
CA SER A 110 -29.69 -9.97 21.96
C SER A 110 -30.55 -11.23 21.79
N ASP A 111 -30.53 -12.12 22.77
CA ASP A 111 -31.56 -13.15 22.92
C ASP A 111 -32.00 -13.26 24.38
N ASP A 112 -33.31 -13.17 24.53
CA ASP A 112 -34.10 -13.07 25.75
C ASP A 112 -34.18 -14.41 26.51
N GLN A 113 -34.18 -14.31 27.86
CA GLN A 113 -34.78 -15.20 28.87
C GLN A 113 -34.04 -16.45 29.45
N SER A 114 -33.77 -16.32 30.76
CA SER A 114 -34.14 -17.21 31.90
C SER A 114 -33.19 -18.33 32.40
N SER A 115 -32.66 -18.06 33.62
CA SER A 115 -32.42 -18.94 34.79
C SER A 115 -32.01 -20.42 34.66
N SER A 116 -30.85 -20.79 35.22
CA SER A 116 -30.69 -21.62 36.44
C SER A 116 -29.29 -22.27 36.55
N ASP A 117 -28.85 -22.48 37.80
CA ASP A 117 -27.54 -22.99 38.24
C ASP A 117 -27.11 -24.36 37.66
N ARG A 118 -25.79 -24.56 37.44
CA ARG A 118 -24.98 -25.68 38.01
C ARG A 118 -23.52 -25.77 37.51
N GLU A 119 -22.74 -26.43 38.37
CA GLU A 119 -21.30 -26.69 38.53
C GLU A 119 -20.42 -27.24 37.37
N VAL A 120 -19.16 -26.75 37.35
CA VAL A 120 -17.82 -27.40 37.19
C VAL A 120 -17.60 -28.58 36.20
N ARG A 121 -16.72 -28.40 35.17
CA ARG A 121 -15.39 -29.08 34.97
C ARG A 121 -14.87 -29.08 33.51
N GLU A 122 -13.57 -28.76 33.39
CA GLU A 122 -12.47 -29.44 32.65
C GLU A 122 -12.38 -29.48 31.10
N ASN A 123 -11.29 -28.85 30.61
CA ASN A 123 -10.40 -29.11 29.45
C ASN A 123 -10.94 -29.32 28.01
N GLY A 124 -10.40 -28.53 27.07
CA GLY A 124 -10.28 -28.89 25.65
C GLY A 124 -10.12 -27.70 24.68
N LEU A 125 -8.95 -27.56 24.04
CA LEU A 125 -8.76 -26.78 22.80
C LEU A 125 -9.48 -27.51 21.65
N PRO A 126 -10.06 -26.81 20.63
CA PRO A 126 -9.27 -26.55 19.42
C PRO A 126 -9.69 -25.32 18.55
N GLU A 127 -8.72 -24.95 17.69
CA GLU A 127 -8.83 -24.51 16.28
C GLU A 127 -9.48 -23.15 15.90
N ALA A 128 -8.85 -22.54 14.90
CA ALA A 128 -9.02 -21.20 14.40
C ALA A 128 -10.24 -21.03 13.49
N ASP A 129 -10.81 -19.83 13.46
CA ASP A 129 -11.44 -19.33 12.23
C ASP A 129 -11.36 -17.80 12.11
N LEU A 130 -10.96 -17.38 10.91
CA LEU A 130 -10.73 -16.01 10.46
C LEU A 130 -12.03 -15.38 9.97
N THR A 131 -12.50 -14.31 10.60
CA THR A 131 -13.30 -13.28 9.91
C THR A 131 -13.02 -11.90 10.49
N CYS A 132 -12.54 -10.98 9.65
CA CYS A 132 -12.22 -9.61 10.01
C CYS A 132 -13.38 -8.69 9.61
N ASN A 133 -14.11 -8.13 10.58
CA ASN A 133 -15.04 -7.03 10.30
C ASN A 133 -14.71 -5.79 11.15
N HIS A 134 -14.47 -4.72 10.40
CA HIS A 134 -14.64 -3.29 10.69
C HIS A 134 -13.97 -2.72 11.96
N LEU A 135 -12.91 -1.93 11.78
CA LEU A 135 -12.28 -1.14 12.85
C LEU A 135 -12.89 0.26 12.87
N ASP A 136 -13.70 0.55 13.89
CA ASP A 136 -14.21 1.89 14.18
C ASP A 136 -13.11 2.76 14.81
N LEU A 137 -12.89 3.94 14.22
CA LEU A 137 -11.81 4.89 14.52
C LEU A 137 -12.16 5.89 15.63
N SER A 138 -13.07 5.55 16.55
CA SER A 138 -13.62 6.51 17.53
C SER A 138 -12.67 6.89 18.68
N SER A 139 -11.43 6.37 18.72
CA SER A 139 -10.51 6.53 19.86
C SER A 139 -9.16 7.20 19.51
N VAL A 140 -9.09 8.05 18.48
CA VAL A 140 -7.89 8.87 18.28
C VAL A 140 -8.06 10.18 19.05
N GLY A 141 -7.41 10.27 20.22
CA GLY A 141 -7.39 11.48 21.04
C GLY A 141 -6.66 12.63 20.33
N ASP A 142 -7.26 13.81 20.36
CA ASP A 142 -6.69 15.06 19.86
C ASP A 142 -5.37 15.38 20.59
N ILE A 143 -4.28 15.53 19.85
CA ILE A 143 -3.04 16.09 20.36
C ILE A 143 -3.10 17.60 20.09
N THR A 144 -3.59 18.37 21.06
CA THR A 144 -3.46 19.84 21.02
C THR A 144 -2.01 20.22 21.33
N ILE A 145 -1.34 20.90 20.40
CA ILE A 145 -0.05 21.54 20.65
C ILE A 145 -0.30 22.89 21.35
N ASP A 146 0.03 22.97 22.64
CA ASP A 146 0.07 24.24 23.36
C ASP A 146 1.12 25.16 22.72
N SER A 147 0.68 26.33 22.26
CA SER A 147 1.57 27.36 21.71
C SER A 147 2.16 28.19 22.85
N VAL A 148 3.49 28.35 22.83
CA VAL A 148 4.26 29.28 23.68
C VAL A 148 4.25 30.68 23.08
#